data_AF-A0A072P2V3-F1
#
_entry.id   AF-A0A072P2V3-F1
#
_cell.length_a   1.000
_cell.length_b   1.000
_cell.length_c   1.000
_cell.angle_alpha   90.00
_cell.angle_beta   90.00
_cell.angle_gamma   90.00
#
_symmetry.space_group_name_H-M   'P 1'
#
loop_
_entity.id
_entity.type
_entity.pdbx_description
1 polymer ?
#
loop_
_entity_poly.entity_id
_entity_poly.type
_entity_poly.pdbx_seq_one_letter_code
_entity_poly.pdbx_strand_id
1 'polypeptide(L)'
;MRHAPAQETHLKYLRQALSLAQLSEPKPTNFRVGCVIVSYALGTDDTAGTPLSTGYTLELAGNTHAEQCALAKLAQQHNIPEEQLNEVLTPEVNAVLYTTLEPCGKRLSGNLPCVERIIGTRQGNSSGGVRKVIFGAKEPGTFVQESQSLQRLDQAGVEWEFVQGLDDEILKVAMEGHVQKDNVGLEHNQASSRPGHQGQSVGRESQSLQQGTNVADISPEERKRQEALPRNPKKRMMEVDVPP
;
A
#
# COMPACT_ATOMS: atom_id res chain seq x y z
N MET A 1 27.78 -19.37 -6.96
CA MET A 1 27.18 -18.03 -6.84
C MET A 1 25.77 -18.11 -7.38
N ARG A 2 24.75 -17.65 -6.64
CA ARG A 2 23.35 -17.66 -7.13
C ARG A 2 23.21 -16.49 -8.10
N HIS A 3 22.87 -16.76 -9.36
CA HIS A 3 22.58 -15.69 -10.32
C HIS A 3 21.20 -15.11 -9.99
N ALA A 4 21.15 -13.89 -9.46
CA ALA A 4 19.90 -13.17 -9.30
C ALA A 4 19.33 -12.85 -10.71
N PRO A 5 17.99 -12.81 -10.88
CA PRO A 5 17.40 -12.44 -12.16
C PRO A 5 17.88 -11.04 -12.55
N ALA A 6 18.19 -10.83 -13.83
CA ALA A 6 18.58 -9.51 -14.33
C ALA A 6 17.42 -8.50 -14.20
N GLN A 7 17.76 -7.22 -14.13
CA GLN A 7 16.79 -6.12 -14.05
C GLN A 7 15.70 -6.19 -15.14
N GLU A 8 16.06 -6.62 -16.35
CA GLU A 8 15.11 -6.82 -17.46
C GLU A 8 14.04 -7.90 -17.15
N THR A 9 14.43 -8.98 -16.48
CA THR A 9 13.50 -10.03 -16.02
C THR A 9 12.52 -9.46 -15.01
N HIS A 10 12.98 -8.61 -14.09
CA HIS A 10 12.10 -7.94 -13.13
C HIS A 10 11.10 -7.02 -13.84
N LEU A 11 11.55 -6.20 -14.79
CA LEU A 11 10.68 -5.33 -15.58
C LEU A 11 9.65 -6.13 -16.40
N LYS A 12 10.03 -7.29 -16.95
CA LYS A 12 9.09 -8.18 -17.65
C LYS A 12 7.90 -8.57 -16.77
N TYR A 13 8.15 -9.08 -15.56
CA TYR A 13 7.07 -9.51 -14.67
C TYR A 13 6.32 -8.32 -14.05
N LEU A 14 6.97 -7.18 -13.81
CA LEU A 14 6.27 -5.96 -13.40
C LEU A 14 5.35 -5.41 -14.49
N ARG A 15 5.71 -5.47 -15.77
CA ARG A 15 4.78 -5.14 -16.88
C ARG A 15 3.60 -6.11 -16.95
N GLN A 16 3.83 -7.39 -16.70
CA GLN A 16 2.75 -8.38 -16.61
C GLN A 16 1.81 -8.04 -15.43
N ALA A 17 2.37 -7.73 -14.26
CA ALA A 17 1.59 -7.28 -13.10
C ALA A 17 0.81 -6.00 -13.40
N LEU A 18 1.41 -5.03 -14.11
CA LEU A 18 0.73 -3.80 -14.53
C LEU A 18 -0.43 -4.07 -15.48
N SER A 19 -0.26 -5.00 -16.42
CA SER A 19 -1.35 -5.43 -17.31
C SER A 19 -2.51 -6.07 -16.53
N LEU A 20 -2.21 -6.84 -15.48
CA LEU A 20 -3.23 -7.40 -14.58
C LEU A 20 -3.95 -6.30 -13.78
N ALA A 21 -3.23 -5.28 -13.31
CA ALA A 21 -3.82 -4.16 -12.57
C ALA A 21 -4.91 -3.44 -13.39
N GLN A 22 -4.71 -3.33 -14.71
CA GLN A 22 -5.67 -2.73 -15.64
C GLN A 22 -6.97 -3.55 -15.78
N LEU A 23 -7.02 -4.81 -15.33
CA LEU A 23 -8.26 -5.61 -15.30
C LEU A 23 -9.18 -5.23 -14.13
N SER A 24 -8.64 -4.61 -13.08
CA SER A 24 -9.45 -4.09 -11.96
C SER A 24 -10.22 -2.85 -12.43
N GLU A 25 -11.50 -2.71 -12.09
CA GLU A 25 -12.23 -1.48 -12.40
C GLU A 25 -11.67 -0.28 -11.62
N PRO A 26 -11.57 0.92 -12.23
CA PRO A 26 -11.28 2.15 -11.50
C PRO A 26 -12.31 2.39 -10.39
N LYS A 27 -11.84 2.65 -9.16
CA LYS A 27 -12.69 2.98 -8.01
C LYS A 27 -12.09 4.12 -7.20
N PRO A 28 -12.90 4.99 -6.57
CA PRO A 28 -12.40 6.15 -5.82
C PRO A 28 -11.53 5.81 -4.60
N THR A 29 -11.63 4.60 -4.08
CA THR A 29 -11.05 4.21 -2.78
C THR A 29 -10.04 3.08 -2.85
N ASN A 30 -9.95 2.38 -3.98
CA ASN A 30 -9.10 1.20 -4.14
C ASN A 30 -8.03 1.48 -5.17
N PHE A 31 -6.77 1.21 -4.83
CA PHE A 31 -5.71 1.23 -5.84
C PHE A 31 -5.85 0.02 -6.77
N ARG A 32 -5.65 0.24 -8.07
CA ARG A 32 -5.55 -0.83 -9.06
C ARG A 32 -4.15 -1.41 -9.01
N VAL A 33 -4.02 -2.60 -8.43
CA VAL A 33 -2.75 -3.30 -8.22
C VAL A 33 -2.81 -4.64 -8.95
N GLY A 34 -1.67 -5.09 -9.47
CA GLY A 34 -1.52 -6.43 -10.01
C GLY A 34 -0.34 -7.14 -9.39
N CYS A 35 -0.40 -8.48 -9.39
CA CYS A 35 0.57 -9.36 -8.74
C CYS A 35 0.80 -10.63 -9.58
N VAL A 36 2.04 -11.10 -9.61
CA VAL A 36 2.46 -12.37 -10.21
C VAL A 36 3.41 -13.10 -9.26
N ILE A 37 3.13 -14.36 -8.96
CA ILE A 37 4.04 -15.24 -8.21
C ILE A 37 4.78 -16.10 -9.22
N VAL A 38 6.11 -16.11 -9.14
CA VAL A 38 7.00 -16.76 -10.12
C VAL A 38 7.96 -17.71 -9.40
N SER A 39 8.08 -18.94 -9.89
CA SER A 39 9.08 -19.92 -9.48
C SER A 39 10.38 -19.73 -10.27
N TYR A 40 11.54 -19.91 -9.63
CA TYR A 40 12.85 -19.85 -10.26
C TYR A 40 13.68 -21.08 -9.87
N ALA A 41 14.12 -21.86 -10.85
CA ALA A 41 14.91 -23.06 -10.61
C ALA A 41 16.23 -22.74 -9.89
N LEU A 42 16.46 -23.39 -8.74
CA LEU A 42 17.72 -23.29 -8.01
C LEU A 42 18.82 -24.12 -8.69
N GLY A 43 20.06 -23.63 -8.63
CA GLY A 43 21.24 -24.38 -9.08
C GLY A 43 21.39 -24.49 -10.59
N THR A 44 20.63 -23.74 -11.36
CA THR A 44 20.75 -23.62 -12.81
C THR A 44 21.16 -22.20 -13.19
N ASP A 45 21.78 -22.03 -14.35
CA ASP A 45 21.98 -20.71 -14.98
C ASP A 45 20.72 -20.22 -15.71
N ASP A 46 19.62 -21.00 -15.64
CA ASP A 46 18.34 -20.60 -16.20
C ASP A 46 17.73 -19.49 -15.35
N THR A 47 17.51 -18.35 -15.98
CA THR A 47 16.89 -17.17 -15.37
C THR A 47 15.42 -17.03 -15.78
N ALA A 48 14.90 -17.98 -16.58
CA ALA A 48 13.50 -18.02 -16.97
C ALA A 48 12.64 -18.47 -15.78
N GLY A 49 11.85 -17.53 -15.26
CA GLY A 49 10.88 -17.82 -14.22
C GLY A 49 9.61 -18.46 -14.78
N THR A 50 8.98 -19.34 -14.00
CA THR A 50 7.68 -19.93 -14.33
C THR A 50 6.58 -19.30 -13.47
N PRO A 51 5.62 -18.55 -14.05
CA PRO A 51 4.48 -18.03 -13.30
C PRO A 51 3.66 -19.16 -12.67
N LEU A 52 3.37 -19.06 -11.37
CA LEU A 52 2.58 -20.03 -10.61
C LEU A 52 1.12 -19.56 -10.48
N SER A 53 0.94 -18.29 -10.12
CA SER A 53 -0.37 -17.68 -9.92
C SER A 53 -0.30 -16.17 -10.15
N THR A 54 -1.46 -15.57 -10.41
CA THR A 54 -1.63 -14.14 -10.64
C THR A 54 -2.77 -13.59 -9.81
N GLY A 55 -2.72 -12.28 -9.55
CA GLY A 55 -3.74 -11.56 -8.80
C GLY A 55 -3.91 -10.14 -9.33
N TYR A 56 -5.11 -9.58 -9.24
CA TYR A 56 -5.32 -8.13 -9.31
C TYR A 56 -6.35 -7.66 -8.27
N THR A 57 -6.34 -6.37 -7.95
CA THR A 57 -7.26 -5.78 -6.97
C THR A 57 -8.72 -6.14 -7.30
N LEU A 58 -9.45 -6.67 -6.31
CA LEU A 58 -10.85 -7.10 -6.44
C LEU A 58 -11.11 -8.23 -7.45
N GLU A 59 -10.08 -9.01 -7.84
CA GLU A 59 -10.29 -10.19 -8.69
C GLU A 59 -11.15 -11.25 -7.99
N LEU A 60 -10.95 -11.43 -6.67
CA LEU A 60 -11.77 -12.30 -5.84
C LEU A 60 -12.79 -11.47 -5.05
N ALA A 61 -13.92 -12.10 -4.72
CA ALA A 61 -14.99 -11.45 -3.99
C ALA A 61 -14.53 -10.82 -2.66
N GLY A 62 -15.12 -9.66 -2.34
CA GLY A 62 -14.78 -8.86 -1.17
C GLY A 62 -13.71 -7.80 -1.44
N ASN A 63 -13.25 -7.13 -0.39
CA ASN A 63 -12.22 -6.11 -0.49
C ASN A 63 -10.82 -6.76 -0.52
N THR A 64 -10.47 -7.38 -1.65
CA THR A 64 -9.23 -8.15 -1.83
C THR A 64 -8.16 -7.32 -2.55
N HIS A 65 -6.90 -7.49 -2.12
CA HIS A 65 -5.74 -6.90 -2.79
C HIS A 65 -5.13 -7.92 -3.77
N ALA A 66 -4.32 -7.46 -4.70
CA ALA A 66 -3.72 -8.30 -5.73
C ALA A 66 -2.89 -9.46 -5.15
N GLU A 67 -2.08 -9.21 -4.12
CA GLU A 67 -1.24 -10.23 -3.48
C GLU A 67 -2.08 -11.28 -2.76
N GLN A 68 -3.16 -10.84 -2.10
CA GLN A 68 -4.15 -11.73 -1.50
C GLN A 68 -4.82 -12.61 -2.57
N CYS A 69 -5.23 -12.05 -3.71
CA CYS A 69 -5.82 -12.80 -4.81
C CYS A 69 -4.86 -13.85 -5.38
N ALA A 70 -3.60 -13.48 -5.62
CA ALA A 70 -2.59 -14.39 -6.16
C ALA A 70 -2.32 -15.58 -5.22
N LEU A 71 -2.16 -15.33 -3.91
CA LEU A 71 -1.94 -16.38 -2.91
C LEU A 71 -3.17 -17.29 -2.74
N ALA A 72 -4.36 -16.70 -2.61
CA ALA A 72 -5.60 -17.47 -2.46
C ALA A 72 -5.88 -18.36 -3.68
N LYS A 73 -5.65 -17.85 -4.91
CA LYS A 73 -5.78 -18.64 -6.13
C LYS A 73 -4.75 -19.77 -6.20
N LEU A 74 -3.51 -19.53 -5.75
CA LEU A 74 -2.49 -20.58 -5.69
C LEU A 74 -2.91 -21.69 -4.73
N ALA A 75 -3.41 -21.34 -3.54
CA ALA A 75 -3.92 -22.32 -2.58
C ALA A 75 -5.09 -23.13 -3.18
N GLN A 76 -6.02 -22.46 -3.85
CA GLN A 76 -7.14 -23.08 -4.53
C GLN A 76 -6.71 -24.04 -5.65
N GLN A 77 -5.73 -23.67 -6.48
CA GLN A 77 -5.20 -24.53 -7.56
C GLN A 77 -4.64 -25.85 -7.01
N HIS A 78 -4.11 -25.83 -5.78
CA HIS A 78 -3.56 -26.99 -5.09
C HIS A 78 -4.53 -27.66 -4.11
N ASN A 79 -5.77 -27.17 -4.01
CA ASN A 79 -6.81 -27.68 -3.10
C ASN A 79 -6.39 -27.70 -1.61
N ILE A 80 -5.70 -26.66 -1.17
CA ILE A 80 -5.27 -26.47 0.21
C ILE A 80 -5.77 -25.12 0.77
N PRO A 81 -5.90 -24.97 2.10
CA PRO A 81 -6.12 -23.66 2.71
C PRO A 81 -4.91 -22.74 2.50
N GLU A 82 -5.12 -21.42 2.48
CA GLU A 82 -4.07 -20.41 2.24
C GLU A 82 -2.94 -20.51 3.29
N GLU A 83 -3.29 -20.86 4.53
CA GLU A 83 -2.35 -21.03 5.64
C GLU A 83 -1.37 -22.19 5.44
N GLN A 84 -1.66 -23.13 4.53
CA GLN A 84 -0.81 -24.27 4.18
C GLN A 84 0.01 -24.04 2.90
N LEU A 85 0.06 -22.81 2.37
CA LEU A 85 0.84 -22.51 1.17
C LEU A 85 2.33 -22.86 1.29
N ASN A 86 2.87 -23.01 2.49
CA ASN A 86 4.23 -23.52 2.73
C ASN A 86 4.45 -24.95 2.21
N GLU A 87 3.39 -25.75 2.03
CA GLU A 87 3.45 -27.10 1.45
C GLU A 87 3.65 -27.06 -0.08
N VAL A 88 3.16 -26.00 -0.73
CA VAL A 88 3.27 -25.78 -2.18
C VAL A 88 4.52 -24.97 -2.50
N LEU A 89 4.77 -23.90 -1.74
CA LEU A 89 5.92 -23.02 -1.89
C LEU A 89 7.13 -23.62 -1.15
N THR A 90 7.57 -24.80 -1.58
CA THR A 90 8.75 -25.46 -1.00
C THR A 90 10.03 -24.69 -1.32
N PRO A 91 11.16 -24.94 -0.62
CA PRO A 91 12.43 -24.27 -0.91
C PRO A 91 12.88 -24.36 -2.37
N GLU A 92 12.57 -25.47 -3.04
CA GLU A 92 12.93 -25.75 -4.44
C GLU A 92 12.14 -24.87 -5.42
N VAL A 93 10.94 -24.44 -5.05
CA VAL A 93 10.13 -23.51 -5.84
C VAL A 93 10.78 -22.13 -5.90
N ASN A 94 11.48 -21.72 -4.83
CA ASN A 94 12.19 -20.44 -4.75
C ASN A 94 11.34 -19.27 -5.27
N ALA A 95 10.15 -19.13 -4.69
CA ALA A 95 9.12 -18.23 -5.20
C ALA A 95 9.50 -16.76 -5.00
N VAL A 96 9.30 -15.97 -6.06
CA VAL A 96 9.43 -14.51 -6.07
C VAL A 96 8.07 -13.91 -6.38
N LEU A 97 7.64 -12.95 -5.57
CA LEU A 97 6.39 -12.22 -5.77
C LEU A 97 6.67 -10.87 -6.42
N TYR A 98 6.08 -10.63 -7.58
CA TYR A 98 6.10 -9.34 -8.28
C TYR A 98 4.77 -8.64 -8.05
N THR A 99 4.79 -7.40 -7.55
CA THR A 99 3.58 -6.59 -7.35
C THR A 99 3.81 -5.18 -7.88
N THR A 100 2.78 -4.54 -8.42
CA THR A 100 2.95 -3.18 -8.96
C THR A 100 3.25 -2.17 -7.86
N LEU A 101 2.54 -2.24 -6.72
CA LEU A 101 2.78 -1.41 -5.54
C LEU A 101 3.48 -2.19 -4.44
N GLU A 102 4.27 -1.47 -3.63
CA GLU A 102 4.78 -1.95 -2.35
C GLU A 102 3.64 -2.63 -1.53
N PRO A 103 3.83 -3.86 -1.02
CA PRO A 103 2.78 -4.54 -0.28
C PRO A 103 2.36 -3.77 0.95
N CYS A 104 1.06 -3.67 1.20
CA CYS A 104 0.57 -2.90 2.35
C CYS A 104 1.03 -3.48 3.70
N GLY A 105 1.54 -2.62 4.58
CA GLY A 105 1.88 -2.95 5.97
C GLY A 105 0.71 -2.84 6.95
N LYS A 106 -0.38 -2.18 6.53
CA LYS A 106 -1.61 -1.98 7.30
C LYS A 106 -2.81 -1.87 6.35
N ARG A 107 -3.98 -2.26 6.83
CA ARG A 107 -5.24 -2.09 6.08
C ARG A 107 -6.28 -1.37 6.93
N LEU A 108 -6.89 -0.33 6.36
CA LEU A 108 -8.00 0.38 7.00
C LEU A 108 -9.26 -0.48 7.13
N SER A 109 -9.41 -1.48 6.25
CA SER A 109 -10.52 -2.45 6.31
C SER A 109 -10.43 -3.42 7.49
N GLY A 110 -9.28 -3.48 8.19
CA GLY A 110 -9.02 -4.46 9.25
C GLY A 110 -8.64 -5.86 8.75
N ASN A 111 -8.68 -6.11 7.45
CA ASN A 111 -8.21 -7.37 6.87
C ASN A 111 -6.69 -7.54 7.07
N LEU A 112 -6.22 -8.79 7.05
CA LEU A 112 -4.80 -9.12 7.15
C LEU A 112 -3.99 -8.37 6.06
N PRO A 113 -2.96 -7.57 6.43
CA PRO A 113 -2.10 -6.87 5.48
C PRO A 113 -1.35 -7.81 4.54
N CYS A 114 -1.03 -7.34 3.34
CA CYS A 114 -0.34 -8.15 2.33
C CYS A 114 1.04 -8.62 2.82
N VAL A 115 1.77 -7.77 3.56
CA VAL A 115 3.06 -8.15 4.13
C VAL A 115 2.96 -9.35 5.06
N GLU A 116 1.92 -9.43 5.89
CA GLU A 116 1.70 -10.54 6.82
C GLU A 116 1.32 -11.83 6.07
N ARG A 117 0.52 -11.71 5.00
CA ARG A 117 0.19 -12.86 4.13
C ARG A 117 1.45 -13.44 3.49
N ILE A 118 2.31 -12.57 2.95
CA ILE A 118 3.58 -12.96 2.33
C ILE A 118 4.47 -13.68 3.33
N ILE A 119 4.66 -13.10 4.52
CA ILE A 119 5.46 -13.70 5.60
C ILE A 119 4.84 -15.04 6.06
N GLY A 120 3.51 -15.10 6.14
CA GLY A 120 2.75 -16.30 6.51
C GLY A 120 3.08 -17.52 5.65
N THR A 121 3.38 -17.33 4.36
CA THR A 121 3.78 -18.44 3.46
C THR A 121 5.06 -19.17 3.88
N ARG A 122 5.84 -18.59 4.81
CA ARG A 122 7.11 -19.15 5.31
C ARG A 122 6.97 -19.83 6.66
N GLN A 123 5.76 -19.90 7.21
CA GLN A 123 5.53 -20.56 8.50
C GLN A 123 5.98 -22.03 8.44
N GLY A 124 6.65 -22.49 9.51
CA GLY A 124 7.20 -23.83 9.61
C GLY A 124 8.49 -24.08 8.81
N ASN A 125 8.81 -23.26 7.79
CA ASN A 125 10.04 -23.39 7.02
C ASN A 125 10.50 -22.05 6.43
N SER A 126 11.48 -21.42 7.07
CA SER A 126 12.05 -20.14 6.61
C SER A 126 12.79 -20.21 5.28
N SER A 127 13.10 -21.42 4.77
CA SER A 127 13.70 -21.62 3.45
C SER A 127 12.66 -21.79 2.33
N GLY A 128 11.39 -22.01 2.67
CA GLY A 128 10.25 -22.03 1.75
C GLY A 128 9.50 -20.70 1.67
N GLY A 129 8.26 -20.75 1.19
CA GLY A 129 7.39 -19.60 0.99
C GLY A 129 7.89 -18.61 -0.06
N VAL A 130 7.36 -17.39 -0.01
CA VAL A 130 7.86 -16.27 -0.82
C VAL A 130 9.24 -15.85 -0.31
N ARG A 131 10.25 -15.98 -1.18
CA ARG A 131 11.66 -15.72 -0.86
C ARG A 131 12.06 -14.28 -1.09
N LYS A 132 11.51 -13.66 -2.15
CA LYS A 132 11.78 -12.29 -2.53
C LYS A 132 10.51 -11.57 -3.00
N VAL A 133 10.36 -10.31 -2.65
CA VAL A 133 9.29 -9.43 -3.13
C VAL A 133 9.89 -8.34 -4.03
N ILE A 134 9.39 -8.23 -5.25
CA ILE A 134 9.79 -7.21 -6.20
C ILE A 134 8.61 -6.27 -6.42
N PHE A 135 8.83 -4.96 -6.31
CA PHE A 135 7.76 -3.98 -6.55
C PHE A 135 8.21 -2.79 -7.39
N GLY A 136 7.27 -2.25 -8.18
CA GLY A 136 7.57 -1.25 -9.21
C GLY A 136 7.24 0.20 -8.83
N ALA A 137 6.42 0.42 -7.80
CA ALA A 137 6.16 1.74 -7.25
C ALA A 137 5.87 1.66 -5.74
N LYS A 138 6.04 2.80 -5.07
CA LYS A 138 5.72 2.96 -3.64
C LYS A 138 4.36 3.61 -3.51
N GLU A 139 3.71 3.41 -2.36
CA GLU A 139 2.50 4.14 -2.08
C GLU A 139 2.78 5.67 -2.06
N PRO A 140 1.96 6.51 -2.72
CA PRO A 140 2.15 7.95 -2.74
C PRO A 140 2.32 8.54 -1.33
N GLY A 141 3.36 9.35 -1.14
CA GLY A 141 3.65 10.00 0.14
C GLY A 141 4.42 9.15 1.17
N THR A 142 4.84 7.92 0.82
CA THR A 142 5.64 7.06 1.70
C THR A 142 7.12 7.10 1.32
N PHE A 143 7.99 7.38 2.30
CA PHE A 143 9.45 7.20 2.15
C PHE A 143 9.85 5.77 2.51
N VAL A 144 10.71 5.13 1.70
CA VAL A 144 11.13 3.72 1.91
C VAL A 144 11.75 3.47 3.27
N GLN A 145 12.55 4.41 3.77
CA GLN A 145 13.23 4.27 5.06
C GLN A 145 12.25 4.17 6.24
N GLU A 146 11.00 4.63 6.05
CA GLU A 146 9.95 4.62 7.05
C GLU A 146 8.87 3.56 6.76
N SER A 147 9.05 2.72 5.73
CA SER A 147 8.08 1.69 5.42
C SER A 147 8.05 0.60 6.49
N GLN A 148 6.93 0.54 7.22
CA GLN A 148 6.64 -0.56 8.12
C GLN A 148 6.53 -1.91 7.38
N SER A 149 6.19 -1.90 6.09
CA SER A 149 6.11 -3.11 5.28
C SER A 149 7.49 -3.70 5.05
N LEU A 150 8.42 -2.88 4.55
CA LEU A 150 9.79 -3.33 4.26
C LEU A 150 10.53 -3.75 5.54
N GLN A 151 10.35 -3.02 6.64
CA GLN A 151 10.90 -3.42 7.94
C GLN A 151 10.41 -4.80 8.39
N ARG A 152 9.14 -5.15 8.15
CA ARG A 152 8.60 -6.47 8.50
C ARG A 152 9.11 -7.57 7.56
N LEU A 153 9.25 -7.28 6.27
CA LEU A 153 9.89 -8.21 5.32
C LEU A 153 11.33 -8.51 5.74
N ASP A 154 12.12 -7.48 6.07
CA ASP A 154 13.49 -7.62 6.55
C ASP A 154 13.57 -8.48 7.82
N GLN A 155 12.73 -8.19 8.81
CA GLN A 155 12.66 -8.95 10.07
C GLN A 155 12.29 -10.41 9.86
N ALA A 156 11.46 -10.71 8.86
CA ALA A 156 11.07 -12.07 8.50
C ALA A 156 12.07 -12.77 7.56
N GLY A 157 13.15 -12.11 7.14
CA GLY A 157 14.13 -12.65 6.20
C GLY A 157 13.57 -12.84 4.78
N VAL A 158 12.59 -12.02 4.39
CA VAL A 158 12.08 -11.92 3.02
C VAL A 158 12.84 -10.81 2.32
N GLU A 159 13.64 -11.18 1.32
CA GLU A 159 14.35 -10.19 0.51
C GLU A 159 13.35 -9.32 -0.24
N TRP A 160 13.68 -8.07 -0.50
CA TRP A 160 12.85 -7.21 -1.33
C TRP A 160 13.69 -6.32 -2.23
N GLU A 161 13.10 -5.90 -3.35
CA GLU A 161 13.73 -4.98 -4.28
C GLU A 161 12.69 -4.05 -4.91
N PHE A 162 12.98 -2.76 -4.84
CA PHE A 162 12.27 -1.75 -5.61
C PHE A 162 12.93 -1.61 -6.98
N VAL A 163 12.16 -1.80 -8.06
CA VAL A 163 12.66 -1.71 -9.43
C VAL A 163 12.08 -0.48 -10.10
N GLN A 164 12.97 0.47 -10.41
CA GLN A 164 12.63 1.72 -11.10
C GLN A 164 12.33 1.51 -12.59
N GLY A 165 11.62 2.47 -13.19
CA GLY A 165 11.41 2.56 -14.64
C GLY A 165 9.97 2.28 -15.09
N LEU A 166 9.09 1.93 -14.17
CA LEU A 166 7.64 1.78 -14.39
C LEU A 166 6.82 2.53 -13.33
N ASP A 167 7.46 3.25 -12.43
CA ASP A 167 6.85 3.85 -11.25
C ASP A 167 5.75 4.86 -11.60
N ASP A 168 6.02 5.79 -12.52
CA ASP A 168 5.03 6.76 -12.99
C ASP A 168 3.82 6.08 -13.65
N GLU A 169 4.07 5.06 -14.48
CA GLU A 169 3.00 4.33 -15.18
C GLU A 169 2.15 3.51 -14.20
N ILE A 170 2.80 2.85 -13.25
CA ILE A 170 2.14 2.09 -12.18
C ILE A 170 1.28 3.03 -11.33
N LEU A 171 1.81 4.18 -10.89
CA LEU A 171 1.07 5.13 -10.08
C LEU A 171 -0.14 5.70 -10.83
N LYS A 172 0.03 6.00 -12.13
CA LYS A 172 -1.07 6.44 -12.99
C LYS A 172 -2.20 5.40 -13.05
N VAL A 173 -1.87 4.13 -13.29
CA VAL A 173 -2.86 3.05 -13.32
C VAL A 173 -3.48 2.84 -11.94
N ALA A 174 -2.65 2.80 -10.89
CA ALA A 174 -3.10 2.53 -9.53
C ALA A 174 -4.13 3.56 -9.03
N MET A 175 -3.93 4.84 -9.36
CA MET A 175 -4.77 5.95 -8.92
C MET A 175 -5.93 6.27 -9.88
N GLU A 176 -6.10 5.50 -10.96
CA GLU A 176 -7.19 5.75 -11.90
C GLU A 176 -8.55 5.61 -11.21
N GLY A 177 -9.38 6.66 -11.32
CA GLY A 177 -10.68 6.74 -10.65
C GLY A 177 -10.64 7.38 -9.25
N HIS A 178 -9.47 7.69 -8.70
CA HIS A 178 -9.35 8.45 -7.44
C HIS A 178 -9.70 9.91 -7.69
N VAL A 179 -10.53 10.48 -6.83
CA VAL A 179 -10.87 11.91 -6.92
C VAL A 179 -9.61 12.68 -6.50
N GLN A 180 -8.97 13.37 -7.44
CA GLN A 180 -7.98 14.38 -7.09
C GLN A 180 -8.72 15.45 -6.29
N LYS A 181 -8.29 15.67 -5.04
CA LYS A 181 -8.72 16.86 -4.29
C LYS A 181 -8.00 18.06 -4.93
N ASP A 182 -8.48 18.48 -6.09
CA ASP A 182 -8.08 19.77 -6.64
C ASP A 182 -8.54 20.83 -5.64
N ASN A 183 -7.60 21.67 -5.23
CA ASN A 183 -7.88 22.91 -4.51
C ASN A 183 -8.79 23.77 -5.41
N VAL A 184 -10.10 23.62 -5.27
CA VAL A 184 -11.07 24.60 -5.78
C VAL A 184 -10.99 25.82 -4.87
N GLY A 185 -9.93 26.61 -5.07
CA GLY A 185 -9.69 27.88 -4.43
C GLY A 185 -9.60 28.96 -5.48
N LEU A 186 -10.66 29.79 -5.54
CA LEU A 186 -10.72 31.16 -6.08
C LEU A 186 -11.08 31.33 -7.56
N GLU A 187 -12.33 31.04 -7.92
CA GLU A 187 -13.06 31.94 -8.82
C GLU A 187 -13.88 32.91 -7.97
N HIS A 188 -13.37 34.13 -7.78
CA HIS A 188 -14.18 35.26 -7.31
C HIS A 188 -14.40 36.22 -8.48
N ASN A 189 -15.69 36.34 -8.85
CA ASN A 189 -16.27 37.34 -9.73
C ASN A 189 -15.61 38.72 -9.56
N GLN A 190 -14.96 39.23 -10.60
CA GLN A 190 -14.68 40.66 -10.70
C GLN A 190 -15.93 41.38 -11.20
N ALA A 191 -16.58 42.09 -10.29
CA ALA A 191 -17.40 43.24 -10.64
C ALA A 191 -17.22 44.34 -9.59
N SER A 192 -16.99 45.56 -10.08
CA SER A 192 -17.25 46.86 -9.43
C SER A 192 -16.07 47.61 -8.81
N SER A 193 -15.51 48.46 -9.66
CA SER A 193 -14.69 49.66 -9.42
C SER A 193 -15.19 50.61 -8.31
N ARG A 194 -14.29 51.05 -7.41
CA ARG A 194 -13.82 52.47 -7.26
C ARG A 194 -12.91 52.67 -6.01
N PRO A 195 -12.05 53.70 -5.98
CA PRO A 195 -10.83 53.73 -5.16
C PRO A 195 -10.89 54.70 -3.96
N GLY A 196 -10.02 54.49 -2.96
CA GLY A 196 -9.78 55.51 -1.92
C GLY A 196 -8.86 55.13 -0.76
N HIS A 197 -7.71 55.82 -0.74
CA HIS A 197 -6.89 56.25 0.40
C HIS A 197 -5.76 55.41 1.02
N GLN A 198 -4.65 56.16 1.18
CA GLN A 198 -3.33 55.85 1.69
C GLN A 198 -3.29 55.91 3.22
N GLY A 199 -2.41 55.12 3.83
CA GLY A 199 -1.96 55.29 5.21
C GLY A 199 -0.76 54.37 5.49
N GLN A 200 0.41 54.98 5.71
CA GLN A 200 1.65 54.31 6.12
C GLN A 200 1.60 53.92 7.60
N SER A 201 2.28 52.83 8.00
CA SER A 201 3.52 52.87 8.81
C SER A 201 3.75 51.58 9.65
N VAL A 202 4.98 51.05 9.53
CA VAL A 202 5.88 50.31 10.45
C VAL A 202 5.36 49.21 11.40
N GLY A 203 6.07 48.06 11.40
CA GLY A 203 6.09 47.12 12.53
C GLY A 203 6.55 45.70 12.17
N ARG A 204 7.76 45.34 12.61
CA ARG A 204 8.48 44.07 12.44
C ARG A 204 7.90 43.00 13.38
N GLU A 205 7.71 41.75 12.93
CA GLU A 205 8.07 40.52 13.66
C GLU A 205 7.77 39.24 12.88
N SER A 206 8.73 38.32 12.93
CA SER A 206 8.71 36.99 12.33
C SER A 206 8.10 36.00 13.31
N GLN A 207 7.00 35.34 12.97
CA GLN A 207 6.52 34.18 13.74
C GLN A 207 5.98 33.06 12.84
N SER A 208 6.63 31.91 13.01
CA SER A 208 6.23 30.57 12.59
C SER A 208 4.85 30.20 13.15
N LEU A 209 3.91 29.84 12.27
CA LEU A 209 2.60 29.32 12.67
C LEU A 209 2.56 27.79 12.52
N GLN A 210 2.53 27.14 13.68
CA GLN A 210 2.15 25.75 13.90
C GLN A 210 0.69 25.56 13.50
N GLN A 211 0.39 24.56 12.65
CA GLN A 211 -0.98 24.15 12.37
C GLN A 211 -1.53 23.33 13.56
N GLY A 212 -2.30 23.99 14.43
CA GLY A 212 -3.18 23.33 15.38
C GLY A 212 -4.51 22.97 14.72
N THR A 213 -4.98 21.73 14.88
CA THR A 213 -6.32 21.30 14.47
C THR A 213 -7.37 22.04 15.28
N ASN A 214 -8.17 22.89 14.62
CA ASN A 214 -9.22 23.68 15.25
C ASN A 214 -10.41 22.76 15.60
N VAL A 215 -10.66 22.55 16.90
CA VAL A 215 -11.70 21.63 17.42
C VAL A 215 -13.10 22.27 17.41
N ALA A 216 -13.27 23.44 16.79
CA ALA A 216 -14.52 24.21 16.85
C ALA A 216 -15.55 23.89 15.74
N ASP A 217 -15.18 23.20 14.65
CA ASP A 217 -16.07 22.98 13.49
C ASP A 217 -16.64 21.55 13.41
N ILE A 218 -17.15 21.05 14.54
CA ILE A 218 -17.93 19.80 14.56
C ILE A 218 -19.41 20.12 14.47
N SER A 219 -20.03 19.72 13.35
CA SER A 219 -21.49 19.82 13.16
C SER A 219 -22.25 19.16 14.32
N PRO A 220 -23.40 19.72 14.76
CA PRO A 220 -24.23 19.12 15.81
C PRO A 220 -24.60 17.64 15.54
N GLU A 221 -24.70 17.26 14.28
CA GLU A 221 -24.98 15.87 13.86
C GLU A 221 -23.81 14.92 14.12
N GLU A 222 -22.59 15.40 13.89
CA GLU A 222 -21.36 14.63 14.10
C GLU A 222 -21.10 14.43 15.60
N ARG A 223 -21.43 15.43 16.42
CA ARG A 223 -21.37 15.32 17.89
C ARG A 223 -22.32 14.24 18.43
N LYS A 224 -23.56 14.19 17.93
CA LYS A 224 -24.55 13.17 18.32
C LYS A 224 -24.11 11.75 17.92
N ARG A 225 -23.49 11.59 16.75
CA ARG A 225 -22.94 10.31 16.30
C ARG A 225 -21.80 9.82 17.19
N GLN A 226 -20.92 10.72 17.61
CA GLN A 226 -19.78 10.39 18.46
C GLN A 226 -20.18 10.06 19.91
N GLU A 227 -21.27 10.64 20.42
CA GLU A 227 -21.83 10.33 21.74
C GLU A 227 -22.60 8.99 21.77
N ALA A 228 -23.15 8.56 20.64
CA ALA A 228 -23.88 7.30 20.52
C ALA A 228 -22.98 6.05 20.38
N LEU A 229 -21.66 6.24 20.19
CA LEU A 229 -20.72 5.13 20.07
C LEU A 229 -20.28 4.63 21.46
N PRO A 230 -20.37 3.32 21.75
CA PRO A 230 -19.93 2.76 23.02
C PRO A 230 -18.43 3.00 23.21
N ARG A 231 -18.07 3.79 24.24
CA ARG A 231 -16.67 4.09 24.54
C ARG A 231 -15.96 2.85 25.07
N ASN A 232 -14.82 2.51 24.46
CA ASN A 232 -13.98 1.38 24.82
C ASN A 232 -13.49 1.51 26.28
N PRO A 233 -13.74 0.51 27.17
CA PRO A 233 -13.44 0.59 28.60
C PRO A 233 -11.94 0.69 28.95
N LYS A 234 -11.03 0.54 27.98
CA LYS A 234 -9.57 0.64 28.20
C LYS A 234 -8.99 2.06 28.13
N LYS A 235 -9.79 3.10 27.88
CA LYS A 235 -9.36 4.51 28.07
C LYS A 235 -9.80 5.02 29.44
N ARG A 236 -9.16 4.52 30.49
CA ARG A 236 -9.18 5.15 31.81
C ARG A 236 -7.76 5.62 32.13
N MET A 237 -7.66 6.82 32.69
CA MET A 237 -6.48 7.53 33.22
C MET A 237 -5.96 8.66 32.33
N MET A 238 -6.42 9.87 32.64
CA MET A 238 -5.61 10.91 33.30
C MET A 238 -6.54 12.11 33.56
N GLU A 239 -7.28 12.08 34.66
CA GLU A 239 -7.76 13.33 35.28
C GLU A 239 -6.60 13.82 36.15
N VAL A 240 -6.05 14.98 35.78
CA VAL A 240 -5.07 15.68 36.59
C VAL A 240 -5.87 16.75 37.34
N ASP A 241 -6.09 16.51 38.62
CA ASP A 241 -6.58 17.53 39.54
C ASP A 241 -5.54 18.66 39.63
N VAL A 242 -5.93 19.87 39.26
CA VAL A 242 -5.17 21.08 39.58
C VAL A 242 -5.94 21.81 40.68
N PRO A 243 -5.47 21.82 41.94
CA PRO A 243 -6.03 22.65 42.98
C PRO A 243 -5.66 24.13 42.75
N PRO A 244 -6.39 25.08 43.38
CA PRO A 244 -6.26 26.52 43.13
C PRO A 244 -4.92 27.11 43.55
#